data_AF-A0A1I3QTM6-F1
#
_entry.id   AF-A0A1I3QTM6-F1
#
_cell.length_a   1.000
_cell.length_b   1.000
_cell.length_c   1.000
_cell.angle_alpha   90.00
_cell.angle_beta   90.00
_cell.angle_gamma   90.00
#
_symmetry.space_group_name_H-M   'P 1'
#
loop_
_entity.id
_entity.type
_entity.pdbx_description
1 polymer ?
#
loop_
_entity_poly.entity_id
_entity_poly.type
_entity_poly.pdbx_seq_one_letter_code
_entity_poly.pdbx_strand_id
1 'polypeptide(L)'
;MGVDPMGFFSNERRRKKKWLDAPTQKRSLVGEYYLQEWVNHFKSRILRETDLEQLTRMPVVEQRLTLNRLIHRYLSEEQLIISSGDREQLINQIIDESVGFGPLEPLLKDETITEIIVNGPFEVYCESNGKLSLTDIQFRDEEALRHVIERIVAPIGRRIDVSSPMVDARLPDGSRVNVVIPPISLKGPLLTIRKFRKEPIRLEELVSFGSLTQTMAEFLIALIRGKQNLVISGGTGSGKTTLLNALACYIPEYERIVTIEDMAELRIPHPHVAAMEARPPNVEGKGEITIRQLVRNALRMRPDRMIIGEVRGAEAFDMLQAMNTGHEGSLTTIHANSPDDALDRLEAMVMMSDVLLPAHMIRSYLAGAIDIIIQVSRMKDGRRRMLAISELIRQEDGTIQVKDIFRFVQTGITDEEGVQGDFIRTEYVPKCLNRLKAYGEDVTSLMRRGNQC
;
A
#
# COMPACT_ATOMS: atom_id res chain seq x y z
N MET A 1 1.26 85.64 -3.83
CA MET A 1 2.67 85.18 -3.74
C MET A 1 2.65 83.68 -3.97
N GLY A 2 3.15 83.09 -5.03
CA GLY A 2 3.98 83.58 -6.11
C GLY A 2 4.62 82.33 -6.72
N VAL A 3 4.22 82.03 -7.96
CA VAL A 3 5.01 81.43 -9.05
C VAL A 3 5.89 80.21 -8.76
N ASP A 4 5.43 79.10 -9.34
CA ASP A 4 6.23 77.96 -9.78
C ASP A 4 6.69 78.23 -11.23
N PRO A 5 8.00 78.20 -11.58
CA PRO A 5 8.43 78.27 -12.97
C PRO A 5 8.94 76.91 -13.48
N MET A 6 8.46 76.56 -14.67
CA MET A 6 8.99 75.50 -15.54
C MET A 6 10.51 75.57 -15.71
N GLY A 7 11.13 74.39 -15.81
CA GLY A 7 12.46 74.20 -16.38
C GLY A 7 12.68 72.75 -16.83
N PHE A 8 12.32 72.46 -18.08
CA PHE A 8 12.80 71.30 -18.83
C PHE A 8 14.33 71.33 -18.93
N PHE A 9 15.02 70.19 -18.75
CA PHE A 9 16.00 69.64 -19.70
C PHE A 9 16.49 68.24 -19.26
N SER A 10 16.57 67.37 -20.25
CA SER A 10 17.02 65.97 -20.29
C SER A 10 18.41 65.69 -19.71
N ASN A 11 18.62 64.48 -19.15
CA ASN A 11 19.60 63.53 -19.70
C ASN A 11 19.61 62.17 -18.98
N GLU A 12 19.48 61.11 -19.78
CA GLU A 12 19.87 59.74 -19.45
C GLU A 12 21.34 59.68 -19.00
N ARG A 13 21.64 58.85 -17.98
CA ARG A 13 22.91 58.10 -17.89
C ARG A 13 22.85 56.98 -16.84
N ARG A 14 22.81 55.75 -17.37
CA ARG A 14 23.31 54.47 -16.84
C ARG A 14 23.86 54.45 -15.40
N ARG A 15 23.18 53.74 -14.50
CA ARG A 15 23.79 53.21 -13.26
C ARG A 15 24.08 51.71 -13.42
N LYS A 16 25.34 51.37 -13.68
CA LYS A 16 25.91 50.03 -13.46
C LYS A 16 25.85 49.70 -11.97
N LYS A 17 25.21 48.59 -11.58
CA LYS A 17 25.25 48.07 -10.19
C LYS A 17 26.47 47.15 -10.02
N LYS A 18 27.27 47.45 -9.00
CA LYS A 18 28.42 46.71 -8.48
C LYS A 18 27.99 45.35 -7.93
N TRP A 19 28.79 44.33 -8.22
CA TRP A 19 28.72 42.98 -7.67
C TRP A 19 29.88 42.74 -6.70
N LEU A 20 29.68 41.80 -5.75
CA LEU A 20 30.59 41.23 -4.72
C LEU A 20 30.61 42.05 -3.40
N ASP A 21 30.18 41.54 -2.23
CA ASP A 21 30.66 40.36 -1.48
C ASP A 21 29.82 40.03 -0.20
N ALA A 22 30.01 38.81 0.34
CA ALA A 22 29.69 38.24 1.70
C ALA A 22 28.42 37.33 1.89
N PRO A 23 28.37 36.44 2.91
CA PRO A 23 29.09 35.16 3.07
C PRO A 23 28.19 33.89 3.08
N THR A 24 28.84 32.73 3.15
CA THR A 24 28.53 31.42 2.54
C THR A 24 27.47 30.50 3.19
N GLN A 25 26.45 31.01 3.89
CA GLN A 25 25.43 30.14 4.53
C GLN A 25 23.96 30.42 4.16
N LYS A 26 23.72 31.27 3.15
CA LYS A 26 22.38 31.60 2.62
C LYS A 26 22.09 31.02 1.22
N ARG A 27 22.95 30.12 0.71
CA ARG A 27 22.89 29.68 -0.70
C ARG A 27 21.75 28.68 -1.02
N SER A 28 21.18 27.95 -0.05
CA SER A 28 20.15 26.94 -0.34
C SER A 28 18.76 27.55 -0.56
N LEU A 29 18.26 28.36 0.38
CA LEU A 29 16.92 28.97 0.31
C LEU A 29 16.75 29.95 -0.85
N VAL A 30 17.82 30.66 -1.22
CA VAL A 30 17.80 31.62 -2.33
C VAL A 30 17.82 30.88 -3.68
N GLY A 31 18.54 29.76 -3.79
CA GLY A 31 18.59 28.95 -5.01
C GLY A 31 17.26 28.27 -5.34
N GLU A 32 16.59 27.69 -4.34
CA GLU A 32 15.28 27.06 -4.52
C GLU A 32 14.20 28.05 -4.96
N TYR A 33 14.21 29.26 -4.40
CA TYR A 33 13.24 30.31 -4.77
C TYR A 33 13.37 30.72 -6.26
N TYR A 34 14.60 30.92 -6.74
CA TYR A 34 14.85 31.26 -8.15
C TYR A 34 14.55 30.09 -9.09
N LEU A 35 14.81 28.85 -8.67
CA LEU A 35 14.50 27.67 -9.46
C LEU A 35 12.99 27.56 -9.72
N GLN A 36 12.17 27.77 -8.69
CA GLN A 36 10.71 27.70 -8.83
C GLN A 36 10.15 28.80 -9.75
N GLU A 37 10.71 30.03 -9.69
CA GLU A 37 10.35 31.09 -10.64
C GLU A 37 10.71 30.72 -12.08
N TRP A 38 11.90 30.12 -12.30
CA TRP A 38 12.31 29.65 -13.62
C TRP A 38 11.43 28.51 -14.14
N VAL A 39 11.05 27.55 -13.29
CA VAL A 39 10.09 26.49 -13.65
C VAL A 39 8.80 27.10 -14.15
N ASN A 40 8.20 28.01 -13.37
CA ASN A 40 6.94 28.66 -13.72
C ASN A 40 7.04 29.44 -15.03
N HIS A 41 8.12 30.21 -15.21
CA HIS A 41 8.35 31.02 -16.40
C HIS A 41 8.52 30.16 -17.65
N PHE A 42 9.45 29.20 -17.65
CA PHE A 42 9.71 28.38 -18.83
C PHE A 42 8.56 27.42 -19.13
N LYS A 43 7.86 26.91 -18.12
CA LYS A 43 6.63 26.12 -18.33
C LYS A 43 5.55 26.95 -19.01
N SER A 44 5.29 28.17 -18.54
CA SER A 44 4.32 29.09 -19.15
C SER A 44 4.69 29.44 -20.59
N ARG A 45 5.98 29.41 -20.92
CA ARG A 45 6.48 29.61 -22.27
C ARG A 45 6.31 28.37 -23.15
N ILE A 46 6.63 27.19 -22.65
CA ILE A 46 6.39 25.90 -23.33
C ILE A 46 4.90 25.75 -23.67
N LEU A 47 4.00 26.07 -22.72
CA LEU A 47 2.54 26.03 -22.93
C LEU A 47 2.06 26.97 -24.04
N ARG A 48 2.75 28.09 -24.27
CA ARG A 48 2.39 29.08 -25.30
C ARG A 48 2.98 28.77 -26.67
N GLU A 49 4.19 28.23 -26.69
CA GLU A 49 4.99 28.06 -27.91
C GLU A 49 5.06 26.62 -28.40
N THR A 50 4.48 25.66 -27.68
CA THR A 50 4.52 24.22 -28.01
C THR A 50 3.23 23.53 -27.59
N ASP A 51 2.83 22.51 -28.34
CA ASP A 51 1.69 21.65 -27.97
C ASP A 51 2.10 20.73 -26.81
N LEU A 52 1.63 21.06 -25.60
CA LEU A 52 1.90 20.29 -24.39
C LEU A 52 1.25 18.90 -24.43
N GLU A 53 0.12 18.74 -25.12
CA GLU A 53 -0.53 17.42 -25.26
C GLU A 53 0.33 16.49 -26.12
N GLN A 54 0.94 17.01 -27.18
CA GLN A 54 1.82 16.21 -28.02
C GLN A 54 3.10 15.82 -27.26
N LEU A 55 3.64 16.75 -26.47
CA LEU A 55 4.84 16.53 -25.68
C LEU A 55 4.59 15.48 -24.58
N THR A 56 3.46 15.54 -23.88
CA THR A 56 3.10 14.59 -22.82
C THR A 56 2.80 13.16 -23.31
N ARG A 57 2.51 12.97 -24.61
CA ARG A 57 2.28 11.64 -25.22
C ARG A 57 3.55 10.92 -25.66
N MET A 58 4.69 11.61 -25.75
CA MET A 58 5.97 11.01 -26.17
C MET A 58 6.56 10.09 -25.08
N PRO A 59 7.40 9.10 -25.42
CA PRO A 59 8.19 8.37 -24.44
C PRO A 59 9.08 9.31 -23.60
N VAL A 60 9.27 9.01 -22.31
CA VAL A 60 10.01 9.86 -21.35
C VAL A 60 11.40 10.28 -21.85
N VAL A 61 12.10 9.37 -22.55
CA VAL A 61 13.42 9.65 -23.15
C VAL A 61 13.33 10.74 -24.23
N GLU A 62 12.33 10.65 -25.12
CA GLU A 62 12.10 11.63 -26.19
C GLU A 62 11.58 12.96 -25.67
N GLN A 63 10.73 12.93 -24.64
CA GLN A 63 10.28 14.12 -23.92
C GLN A 63 11.45 14.88 -23.32
N ARG A 64 12.34 14.17 -22.62
CA ARG A 64 13.52 14.76 -21.98
C ARG A 64 14.46 15.39 -23.01
N LEU A 65 14.65 14.76 -24.16
CA LEU A 65 15.45 15.31 -25.27
C LEU A 65 14.80 16.56 -25.87
N THR A 66 13.47 16.59 -25.97
CA THR A 66 12.72 17.72 -26.52
C THR A 66 12.74 18.90 -25.55
N LEU A 67 12.46 18.67 -24.27
CA LEU A 67 12.52 19.70 -23.23
C LEU A 67 13.94 20.25 -23.04
N ASN A 68 14.97 19.40 -23.11
CA ASN A 68 16.35 19.89 -23.10
C ASN A 68 16.61 20.89 -24.24
N ARG A 69 16.15 20.58 -25.46
CA ARG A 69 16.32 21.46 -26.62
C ARG A 69 15.55 22.77 -26.46
N LEU A 70 14.30 22.71 -26.01
CA LEU A 70 13.46 23.89 -25.79
C LEU A 70 14.01 24.81 -24.69
N ILE A 71 14.34 24.24 -23.52
CA ILE A 71 14.88 25.00 -22.39
C ILE A 71 16.25 25.60 -22.74
N HIS A 72 17.11 24.87 -23.44
CA HIS A 72 18.39 25.42 -23.91
C HIS A 72 18.18 26.61 -24.86
N ARG A 73 17.21 26.52 -25.77
CA ARG A 73 16.86 27.62 -26.66
C ARG A 73 16.35 28.83 -25.87
N TYR A 74 15.41 28.64 -24.95
CA TYR A 74 14.82 29.73 -24.17
C TYR A 74 15.84 30.41 -23.25
N LEU A 75 16.71 29.65 -22.59
CA LEU A 75 17.82 30.21 -21.80
C LEU A 75 18.76 31.07 -22.64
N SER A 76 19.04 30.64 -23.87
CA SER A 76 19.91 31.37 -24.81
C SER A 76 19.27 32.68 -25.28
N GLU A 77 17.98 32.66 -25.62
CA GLU A 77 17.22 33.83 -26.07
C GLU A 77 17.07 34.88 -24.97
N GLU A 78 16.88 34.43 -23.72
CA GLU A 78 16.71 35.31 -22.56
C GLU A 78 18.03 35.69 -21.87
N GLN A 79 19.16 35.21 -22.41
CA GLN A 79 20.51 35.46 -21.90
C GLN A 79 20.71 35.05 -20.43
N LEU A 80 20.03 33.98 -20.01
CA LEU A 80 20.10 33.43 -18.66
C LEU A 80 21.22 32.38 -18.56
N ILE A 81 22.14 32.56 -17.62
CA ILE A 81 23.23 31.62 -17.33
C ILE A 81 22.89 30.89 -16.03
N ILE A 82 22.61 29.60 -16.14
CA ILE A 82 22.33 28.71 -15.00
C ILE A 82 23.34 27.56 -14.96
N SER A 83 23.57 26.97 -13.79
CA SER A 83 24.48 25.84 -13.69
C SER A 83 23.91 24.61 -14.41
N SER A 84 24.78 23.64 -14.75
CA SER A 84 24.31 22.39 -15.36
C SER A 84 23.40 21.59 -14.41
N GLY A 85 23.65 21.68 -13.10
CA GLY A 85 22.80 21.06 -12.07
C GLY A 85 21.42 21.71 -11.97
N ASP A 86 21.36 23.06 -11.94
CA ASP A 86 20.08 23.78 -11.88
C ASP A 86 19.27 23.57 -13.16
N ARG A 87 19.93 23.48 -14.32
CA ARG A 87 19.27 23.15 -15.59
C ARG A 87 18.66 21.75 -15.54
N GLU A 88 19.40 20.78 -15.03
CA GLU A 88 18.89 19.42 -14.89
C GLU A 88 17.71 19.34 -13.91
N GLN A 89 17.79 20.05 -12.79
CA GLN A 89 16.68 20.18 -11.84
C GLN A 89 15.45 20.87 -12.46
N LEU A 90 15.65 21.96 -13.20
CA LEU A 90 14.59 22.67 -13.92
C LEU A 90 13.89 21.76 -14.94
N ILE A 91 14.65 21.00 -15.72
CA ILE A 91 14.11 20.04 -16.69
C ILE A 91 13.34 18.93 -15.96
N ASN A 92 13.92 18.36 -14.89
CA ASN A 92 13.26 17.30 -14.12
C ASN A 92 11.96 17.80 -13.49
N GLN A 93 11.92 19.01 -12.92
CA GLN A 93 10.70 19.61 -12.39
C GLN A 93 9.66 19.89 -13.48
N ILE A 94 10.06 20.39 -14.65
CA ILE A 94 9.11 20.61 -15.76
C ILE A 94 8.57 19.28 -16.29
N ILE A 95 9.38 18.21 -16.36
CA ILE A 95 8.92 16.86 -16.71
C ILE A 95 7.99 16.32 -15.63
N ASP A 96 8.37 16.38 -14.36
CA ASP A 96 7.57 15.90 -13.23
C ASP A 96 6.23 16.66 -13.14
N GLU A 97 6.20 17.96 -13.47
CA GLU A 97 4.97 18.75 -13.53
C GLU A 97 4.13 18.49 -14.79
N SER A 98 4.76 18.31 -15.95
CA SER A 98 4.07 18.16 -17.24
C SER A 98 3.63 16.71 -17.48
N VAL A 99 4.38 15.73 -16.99
CA VAL A 99 4.23 14.29 -17.28
C VAL A 99 4.02 13.48 -16.00
N GLY A 100 4.65 13.88 -14.89
CA GLY A 100 4.53 13.21 -13.59
C GLY A 100 3.29 13.62 -12.78
N PHE A 101 3.28 13.27 -11.50
CA PHE A 101 2.17 13.54 -10.58
C PHE A 101 2.20 14.95 -9.96
N GLY A 102 2.93 15.88 -10.61
CA GLY A 102 3.06 17.26 -10.18
C GLY A 102 3.69 17.40 -8.79
N PRO A 103 3.09 18.19 -7.88
CA PRO A 103 3.69 18.48 -6.58
C PRO A 103 3.81 17.23 -5.68
N LEU A 104 3.17 16.10 -6.03
CA LEU A 104 3.25 14.85 -5.28
C LEU A 104 4.50 14.01 -5.58
N GLU A 105 5.25 14.30 -6.64
CA GLU A 105 6.39 13.49 -7.06
C GLU A 105 7.47 13.29 -5.97
N PRO A 106 7.88 14.31 -5.20
CA PRO A 106 8.82 14.11 -4.11
C PRO A 106 8.32 13.09 -3.07
N LEU A 107 7.03 13.13 -2.74
CA LEU A 107 6.43 12.20 -1.77
C LEU A 107 6.32 10.77 -2.34
N LEU A 108 6.05 10.65 -3.64
CA LEU A 108 5.99 9.36 -4.33
C LEU A 108 7.38 8.72 -4.45
N LYS A 109 8.42 9.53 -4.65
CA LYS A 109 9.82 9.05 -4.72
C LYS A 109 10.41 8.68 -3.36
N ASP A 110 9.94 9.28 -2.26
CA ASP A 110 10.44 9.01 -0.91
C ASP A 110 9.96 7.65 -0.35
N GLU A 111 10.83 6.65 -0.31
CA GLU A 111 10.51 5.29 0.14
C GLU A 111 10.12 5.18 1.63
N THR A 112 10.36 6.22 2.44
CA THR A 112 9.95 6.26 3.86
C THR A 112 8.46 6.58 4.04
N ILE A 113 7.83 7.15 3.02
CA ILE A 113 6.41 7.50 3.01
C ILE A 113 5.58 6.27 2.61
N THR A 114 4.56 5.97 3.40
CA THR A 114 3.64 4.85 3.19
C THR A 114 2.30 5.28 2.60
N GLU A 115 1.86 6.50 2.87
CA GLU A 115 0.56 7.02 2.44
C GLU A 115 0.62 8.52 2.16
N ILE A 116 -0.14 8.99 1.16
CA ILE A 116 -0.31 10.41 0.82
C ILE A 116 -1.81 10.68 0.80
N ILE A 117 -2.26 11.72 1.51
CA ILE A 117 -3.66 12.11 1.61
C ILE A 117 -3.79 13.57 1.20
N VAL A 118 -4.63 13.86 0.21
CA VAL A 118 -4.90 15.20 -0.31
C VAL A 118 -6.36 15.54 -0.03
N ASN A 119 -6.59 16.52 0.84
CA ASN A 119 -7.91 17.01 1.23
C ASN A 119 -8.24 18.32 0.50
N GLY A 120 -8.19 18.28 -0.83
CA GLY A 120 -8.26 19.47 -1.68
C GLY A 120 -6.87 20.05 -2.01
N PRO A 121 -6.82 21.14 -2.80
CA PRO A 121 -5.57 21.59 -3.42
C PRO A 121 -4.52 22.11 -2.43
N PHE A 122 -4.90 22.56 -1.24
CA PHE A 122 -3.99 23.24 -0.30
C PHE A 122 -3.65 22.41 0.94
N GLU A 123 -4.16 21.19 1.05
CA GLU A 123 -4.03 20.37 2.26
C GLU A 123 -3.54 18.96 1.90
N VAL A 124 -2.21 18.75 2.02
CA VAL A 124 -1.55 17.47 1.71
C VAL A 124 -0.86 16.93 2.96
N TYR A 125 -1.25 15.72 3.35
CA TYR A 125 -0.64 14.93 4.42
C TYR A 125 0.18 13.77 3.85
N CYS A 126 1.19 13.34 4.60
CA CYS A 126 1.86 12.07 4.38
C CYS A 126 1.92 11.25 5.67
N GLU A 127 1.86 9.92 5.54
CA GLU A 127 2.22 8.99 6.61
C GLU A 127 3.67 8.53 6.40
N SER A 128 4.50 8.70 7.43
CA SER A 128 5.83 8.07 7.51
C SER A 128 5.96 7.40 8.88
N ASN A 129 6.56 6.20 8.92
CA ASN A 129 6.72 5.42 10.15
C ASN A 129 5.44 5.26 11.00
N GLY A 130 4.27 5.20 10.34
CA GLY A 130 2.98 5.06 11.03
C GLY A 130 2.49 6.34 11.71
N LYS A 131 3.07 7.51 11.42
CA LYS A 131 2.62 8.81 11.91
C LYS A 131 2.20 9.70 10.74
N LEU A 132 1.01 10.26 10.83
CA LEU A 132 0.48 11.21 9.84
C LEU A 132 0.96 12.63 10.16
N SER A 133 1.46 13.34 9.16
CA SER A 133 1.93 14.73 9.27
C SER A 133 1.49 15.58 8.08
N LEU A 134 1.16 16.85 8.34
CA LEU A 134 0.90 17.84 7.29
C LEU A 134 2.22 18.19 6.59
N THR A 135 2.18 18.33 5.27
CA THR A 135 3.34 18.68 4.44
C THR A 135 3.28 20.15 4.00
N ASP A 136 4.41 20.68 3.52
CA ASP A 136 4.48 22.01 2.89
C ASP A 136 4.03 22.00 1.42
N ILE A 137 3.64 20.84 0.89
CA ILE A 137 3.28 20.65 -0.51
C ILE A 137 1.84 21.10 -0.74
N GLN A 138 1.63 21.90 -1.79
CA GLN A 138 0.32 22.38 -2.20
C GLN A 138 0.22 22.38 -3.72
N PHE A 139 -1.00 22.16 -4.22
CA PHE A 139 -1.38 22.43 -5.59
C PHE A 139 -1.67 23.92 -5.76
N ARG A 140 -1.51 24.43 -6.99
CA ARG A 140 -1.81 25.82 -7.32
C ARG A 140 -3.30 26.15 -7.14
N ASP A 141 -4.16 25.24 -7.57
CA ASP A 141 -5.61 25.38 -7.60
C ASP A 141 -6.28 24.00 -7.72
N GLU A 142 -7.61 23.98 -7.65
CA GLU A 142 -8.40 22.75 -7.81
C GLU A 142 -8.22 22.10 -9.19
N GLU A 143 -8.06 22.91 -10.23
CA GLU A 143 -7.90 22.45 -11.61
C GLU A 143 -6.60 21.66 -11.81
N ALA A 144 -5.50 22.10 -11.19
CA ALA A 144 -4.23 21.39 -11.18
C ALA A 144 -4.34 20.02 -10.49
N LEU A 145 -5.07 19.93 -9.37
CA LEU A 145 -5.35 18.65 -8.71
C LEU A 145 -6.21 17.74 -9.60
N ARG A 146 -7.25 18.28 -10.26
CA ARG A 146 -8.07 17.53 -11.23
C ARG A 146 -7.24 16.97 -12.39
N HIS A 147 -6.33 17.75 -12.96
CA HIS A 147 -5.44 17.24 -14.01
C HIS A 147 -4.51 16.11 -13.55
N VAL A 148 -4.07 16.12 -12.29
CA VAL A 148 -3.32 14.98 -11.72
C VAL A 148 -4.24 13.76 -11.58
N ILE A 149 -5.45 13.94 -11.08
CA ILE A 149 -6.45 12.86 -10.95
C ILE A 149 -6.76 12.24 -12.32
N GLU A 150 -7.04 13.04 -13.34
CA GLU A 150 -7.35 12.56 -14.69
C GLU A 150 -6.20 11.74 -15.28
N ARG A 151 -4.95 12.17 -15.06
CA ARG A 151 -3.75 11.42 -15.48
C ARG A 151 -3.62 10.08 -14.77
N ILE A 152 -3.98 9.99 -13.49
CA ILE A 152 -3.96 8.73 -12.74
C ILE A 152 -5.01 7.75 -13.28
N VAL A 153 -6.19 8.26 -13.62
CA VAL A 153 -7.36 7.43 -13.97
C VAL A 153 -7.34 7.01 -15.46
N ALA A 154 -6.83 7.86 -16.36
CA ALA A 154 -6.87 7.65 -17.81
C ALA A 154 -6.30 6.31 -18.30
N PRO A 155 -5.14 5.81 -17.83
CA PRO A 155 -4.57 4.54 -18.30
C PRO A 155 -5.43 3.30 -18.01
N ILE A 156 -6.32 3.39 -17.01
CA ILE A 156 -7.15 2.26 -16.54
C ILE A 156 -8.45 2.18 -17.35
N GLY A 157 -8.70 3.16 -18.24
CA GLY A 157 -9.93 3.23 -19.03
C GLY A 157 -11.17 3.51 -18.17
N ARG A 158 -10.98 4.00 -16.94
CA ARG A 158 -12.07 4.46 -16.06
C ARG A 158 -12.36 5.94 -16.34
N ARG A 159 -13.57 6.36 -15.99
CA ARG A 159 -13.98 7.78 -16.04
C ARG A 159 -14.25 8.27 -14.63
N ILE A 160 -13.91 9.52 -14.38
CA ILE A 160 -14.26 10.22 -13.16
C ILE A 160 -14.97 11.53 -13.56
N ASP A 161 -16.25 11.61 -13.26
CA ASP A 161 -17.10 12.74 -13.59
C ASP A 161 -18.26 12.85 -12.59
N VAL A 162 -19.16 13.81 -12.79
CA VAL A 162 -20.29 14.05 -11.88
C VAL A 162 -21.23 12.83 -11.79
N SER A 163 -21.31 12.00 -12.83
CA SER A 163 -22.13 10.78 -12.82
C SER A 163 -21.45 9.60 -12.12
N SER A 164 -20.11 9.56 -12.12
CA SER A 164 -19.28 8.58 -11.44
C SER A 164 -18.17 9.27 -10.63
N PRO A 165 -18.51 9.89 -9.48
CA PRO A 165 -17.60 10.79 -8.77
C PRO A 165 -16.58 10.09 -7.86
N MET A 166 -16.55 8.74 -7.87
CA MET A 166 -15.64 7.92 -7.08
C MET A 166 -14.92 6.95 -8.00
N VAL A 167 -13.61 6.78 -7.79
CA VAL A 167 -12.85 5.80 -8.56
C VAL A 167 -11.66 5.28 -7.75
N ASP A 168 -11.48 3.97 -7.79
CA ASP A 168 -10.23 3.32 -7.40
C ASP A 168 -9.35 3.13 -8.64
N ALA A 169 -8.07 3.40 -8.47
CA ALA A 169 -7.06 3.40 -9.51
C ALA A 169 -5.73 2.83 -9.00
N ARG A 170 -4.77 2.69 -9.92
CA ARG A 170 -3.44 2.19 -9.64
C ARG A 170 -2.40 3.00 -10.43
N LEU A 171 -1.35 3.40 -9.73
CA LEU A 171 -0.18 4.02 -10.36
C LEU A 171 0.72 2.96 -11.03
N PRO A 172 1.59 3.35 -11.98
CA PRO A 172 2.50 2.43 -12.65
C PRO A 172 3.43 1.64 -11.71
N ASP A 173 3.75 2.18 -10.54
CA ASP A 173 4.56 1.52 -9.50
C ASP A 173 3.78 0.48 -8.68
N GLY A 174 2.46 0.35 -8.91
CA GLY A 174 1.57 -0.54 -8.20
C GLY A 174 0.79 0.12 -7.05
N SER A 175 1.11 1.37 -6.69
CA SER A 175 0.46 2.12 -5.62
C SER A 175 -1.04 2.25 -5.86
N ARG A 176 -1.84 2.07 -4.80
CA ARG A 176 -3.30 2.13 -4.89
C ARG A 176 -3.75 3.57 -4.71
N VAL A 177 -4.71 3.99 -5.52
CA VAL A 177 -5.24 5.34 -5.48
C VAL A 177 -6.75 5.28 -5.30
N ASN A 178 -7.27 6.04 -4.34
CA ASN A 178 -8.69 6.32 -4.23
C ASN A 178 -8.93 7.81 -4.51
N VAL A 179 -9.95 8.09 -5.32
CA VAL A 179 -10.33 9.47 -5.66
C VAL A 179 -11.81 9.68 -5.45
N VAL A 180 -12.16 10.84 -4.91
CA VAL A 180 -13.53 11.32 -4.74
C VAL A 180 -13.61 12.78 -5.22
N ILE A 181 -14.55 13.12 -6.10
CA ILE A 181 -14.72 14.49 -6.63
C ILE A 181 -16.09 15.09 -6.27
N PRO A 182 -16.25 16.43 -6.37
CA PRO A 182 -17.55 17.08 -6.24
C PRO A 182 -18.60 16.49 -7.20
N PRO A 183 -19.89 16.42 -6.81
CA PRO A 183 -20.50 17.10 -5.66
C PRO A 183 -20.43 16.35 -4.32
N ILE A 184 -19.95 15.10 -4.29
CA ILE A 184 -19.95 14.31 -3.05
C ILE A 184 -18.79 14.68 -2.11
N SER A 185 -17.70 15.21 -2.64
CA SER A 185 -16.67 15.87 -1.83
C SER A 185 -16.95 17.37 -1.75
N LEU A 186 -17.31 17.84 -0.54
CA LEU A 186 -17.84 19.19 -0.34
C LEU A 186 -16.78 20.30 -0.42
N LYS A 187 -15.50 19.96 -0.27
CA LYS A 187 -14.38 20.91 -0.20
C LYS A 187 -13.39 20.74 -1.37
N GLY A 188 -13.87 20.24 -2.51
CA GLY A 188 -13.06 19.93 -3.67
C GLY A 188 -12.63 18.46 -3.72
N PRO A 189 -11.80 18.06 -4.70
CA PRO A 189 -11.37 16.68 -4.89
C PRO A 189 -10.56 16.13 -3.71
N LEU A 190 -10.80 14.88 -3.36
CA LEU A 190 -10.04 14.10 -2.39
C LEU A 190 -9.25 13.03 -3.13
N LEU A 191 -7.99 12.84 -2.73
CA LEU A 191 -7.08 11.86 -3.32
C LEU A 191 -6.29 11.17 -2.20
N THR A 192 -6.34 9.85 -2.15
CA THR A 192 -5.54 9.03 -1.22
C THR A 192 -4.68 8.07 -2.01
N ILE A 193 -3.36 8.13 -1.82
CA ILE A 193 -2.41 7.22 -2.44
C ILE A 193 -1.76 6.37 -1.35
N ARG A 194 -2.00 5.06 -1.41
CA ARG A 194 -1.33 4.08 -0.56
C ARG A 194 -0.19 3.49 -1.34
N LYS A 195 1.03 3.83 -0.93
CA LYS A 195 2.24 3.49 -1.69
C LYS A 195 2.50 2.00 -1.63
N PHE A 196 2.85 1.45 -2.80
CA PHE A 196 3.24 0.06 -2.90
C PHE A 196 4.72 -0.08 -2.58
N ARG A 197 5.06 -0.86 -1.54
CA ARG A 197 6.46 -1.09 -1.20
C ARG A 197 7.08 -2.00 -2.26
N LYS A 198 8.22 -1.60 -2.83
CA LYS A 198 8.91 -2.36 -3.89
C LYS A 198 9.38 -3.72 -3.42
N GLU A 199 9.95 -3.76 -2.20
CA GLU A 199 10.41 -5.00 -1.58
C GLU A 199 9.41 -5.47 -0.51
N PRO A 200 8.95 -6.73 -0.60
CA PRO A 200 8.06 -7.28 0.40
C PRO A 200 8.81 -7.50 1.72
N ILE A 201 8.17 -7.15 2.84
CA ILE A 201 8.71 -7.40 4.18
C ILE A 201 8.87 -8.90 4.38
N ARG A 202 10.06 -9.33 4.80
CA ARG A 202 10.36 -10.72 5.16
C ARG A 202 10.07 -11.01 6.63
N LEU A 203 10.00 -12.29 6.98
CA LEU A 203 9.70 -12.69 8.35
C LEU A 203 10.82 -12.30 9.32
N GLU A 204 12.08 -12.32 8.87
CA GLU A 204 13.24 -11.87 9.65
C GLU A 204 13.16 -10.38 9.99
N GLU A 205 12.65 -9.56 9.07
CA GLU A 205 12.41 -8.14 9.34
C GLU A 205 11.32 -7.96 10.40
N LEU A 206 10.24 -8.75 10.35
CA LEU A 206 9.19 -8.70 11.37
C LEU A 206 9.71 -9.07 12.77
N VAL A 207 10.67 -9.99 12.86
CA VAL A 207 11.40 -10.28 14.10
C VAL A 207 12.21 -9.06 14.54
N SER A 208 12.95 -8.42 13.62
CA SER A 208 13.74 -7.21 13.92
C SER A 208 12.88 -6.03 14.38
N PHE A 209 11.63 -5.94 13.91
CA PHE A 209 10.67 -4.92 14.34
C PHE A 209 10.04 -5.22 15.71
N GLY A 210 10.29 -6.40 16.28
CA GLY A 210 9.65 -6.88 17.50
C GLY A 210 8.18 -7.22 17.32
N SER A 211 7.74 -7.50 16.08
CA SER A 211 6.35 -7.89 15.78
C SER A 211 6.03 -9.31 16.23
N LEU A 212 7.03 -10.18 16.26
CA LEU A 212 7.02 -11.54 16.78
C LEU A 212 8.44 -11.94 17.20
N THR A 213 8.60 -13.06 17.90
CA THR A 213 9.92 -13.57 18.26
C THR A 213 10.46 -14.58 17.25
N GLN A 214 11.76 -14.86 17.33
CA GLN A 214 12.41 -15.85 16.46
C GLN A 214 11.77 -17.24 16.58
N THR A 215 11.41 -17.66 17.80
CA THR A 215 10.72 -18.92 18.06
C THR A 215 9.37 -18.99 17.34
N MET A 216 8.61 -17.89 17.36
CA MET A 216 7.34 -17.79 16.64
C MET A 216 7.55 -17.83 15.13
N ALA A 217 8.61 -17.19 14.62
CA ALA A 217 8.93 -17.18 13.19
C ALA A 217 9.24 -18.60 12.68
N GLU A 218 10.09 -19.33 13.39
CA GLU A 218 10.43 -20.73 13.07
C GLU A 218 9.20 -21.64 13.10
N PHE A 219 8.32 -21.44 14.09
CA PHE A 219 7.06 -22.17 14.16
C PHE A 219 6.15 -21.86 12.96
N LEU A 220 6.01 -20.60 12.56
CA LEU A 220 5.20 -20.20 11.40
C LEU A 220 5.74 -20.79 10.09
N ILE A 221 7.06 -20.82 9.90
CA ILE A 221 7.69 -21.48 8.74
C ILE A 221 7.33 -22.96 8.71
N ALA A 222 7.40 -23.64 9.86
CA ALA A 222 7.00 -25.04 9.96
C ALA A 222 5.52 -25.24 9.62
N LEU A 223 4.62 -24.34 10.05
CA LEU A 223 3.20 -24.39 9.67
C LEU A 223 3.00 -24.29 8.16
N ILE A 224 3.74 -23.40 7.48
CA ILE A 224 3.67 -23.25 6.02
C ILE A 224 4.15 -24.52 5.31
N ARG A 225 5.30 -25.06 5.71
CA ARG A 225 5.89 -26.27 5.10
C ARG A 225 5.11 -27.54 5.43
N GLY A 226 4.51 -27.62 6.61
CA GLY A 226 3.60 -28.67 7.04
C GLY A 226 2.17 -28.54 6.50
N LYS A 227 1.96 -27.68 5.50
CA LYS A 227 0.69 -27.48 4.79
C LYS A 227 -0.51 -27.24 5.72
N GLN A 228 -0.33 -26.39 6.72
CA GLN A 228 -1.43 -25.96 7.60
C GLN A 228 -2.21 -24.83 6.92
N ASN A 229 -3.53 -24.92 6.92
CA ASN A 229 -4.41 -23.87 6.45
C ASN A 229 -4.45 -22.73 7.49
N LEU A 230 -4.12 -21.52 7.03
CA LEU A 230 -3.86 -20.36 7.90
C LEU A 230 -4.85 -19.23 7.61
N VAL A 231 -5.50 -18.75 8.67
CA VAL A 231 -6.33 -17.54 8.65
C VAL A 231 -5.62 -16.44 9.44
N ILE A 232 -5.25 -15.34 8.77
CA ILE A 232 -4.64 -14.19 9.44
C ILE A 232 -5.72 -13.14 9.71
N SER A 233 -5.99 -12.88 10.98
CA SER A 233 -7.04 -11.97 11.44
C SER A 233 -6.49 -10.68 12.05
N GLY A 234 -7.25 -9.59 11.93
CA GLY A 234 -6.88 -8.28 12.49
C GLY A 234 -7.59 -7.08 11.89
N GLY A 235 -7.49 -5.93 12.57
CA GLY A 235 -8.05 -4.66 12.12
C GLY A 235 -7.44 -4.10 10.82
N THR A 236 -7.95 -2.96 10.38
CA THR A 236 -7.35 -2.22 9.25
C THR A 236 -5.96 -1.71 9.62
N GLY A 237 -4.99 -1.87 8.70
CA GLY A 237 -3.62 -1.41 8.91
C GLY A 237 -2.79 -2.24 9.91
N SER A 238 -3.32 -3.36 10.42
CA SER A 238 -2.61 -4.24 11.37
C SER A 238 -1.47 -5.06 10.75
N GLY A 239 -1.35 -5.10 9.43
CA GLY A 239 -0.30 -5.82 8.71
C GLY A 239 -0.67 -7.24 8.26
N LYS A 240 -1.96 -7.59 8.15
CA LYS A 240 -2.40 -8.93 7.71
C LYS A 240 -1.79 -9.36 6.38
N THR A 241 -1.97 -8.56 5.33
CA THR A 241 -1.45 -8.85 3.99
C THR A 241 0.08 -8.87 3.97
N THR A 242 0.72 -8.03 4.78
CA THR A 242 2.18 -8.04 4.97
C THR A 242 2.66 -9.37 5.54
N LEU A 243 2.04 -9.85 6.62
CA LEU A 243 2.37 -11.13 7.22
C LEU A 243 2.06 -12.28 6.26
N LEU A 244 0.91 -12.24 5.56
CA LEU A 244 0.56 -13.24 4.56
C LEU A 244 1.65 -13.35 3.50
N ASN A 245 2.08 -12.21 2.96
CA ASN A 245 3.09 -12.18 1.91
C ASN A 245 4.44 -12.70 2.43
N ALA A 246 4.83 -12.31 3.65
CA ALA A 246 6.05 -12.80 4.30
C ALA A 246 6.04 -14.33 4.48
N LEU A 247 4.90 -14.89 4.92
CA LEU A 247 4.76 -16.34 5.13
C LEU A 247 4.70 -17.11 3.81
N ALA A 248 4.05 -16.55 2.78
CA ALA A 248 3.95 -17.18 1.47
C ALA A 248 5.32 -17.36 0.78
N CYS A 249 6.33 -16.58 1.14
CA CYS A 249 7.72 -16.75 0.68
C CYS A 249 8.36 -18.08 1.11
N TYR A 250 7.81 -18.76 2.14
CA TYR A 250 8.34 -20.04 2.63
C TYR A 250 7.60 -21.26 2.05
N ILE A 251 6.67 -21.04 1.12
CA ILE A 251 6.06 -22.11 0.33
C ILE A 251 7.15 -22.76 -0.55
N PRO A 252 7.28 -24.10 -0.56
CA PRO A 252 8.29 -24.78 -1.35
C PRO A 252 8.18 -24.50 -2.86
N GLU A 253 9.30 -24.25 -3.53
CA GLU A 253 9.37 -23.82 -4.94
C GLU A 253 8.67 -24.75 -5.96
N TYR A 254 8.50 -26.03 -5.61
CA TYR A 254 7.83 -27.02 -6.46
C TYR A 254 6.30 -26.95 -6.40
N GLU A 255 5.74 -26.15 -5.49
CA GLU A 255 4.29 -26.01 -5.32
C GLU A 255 3.73 -24.87 -6.17
N ARG A 256 2.59 -25.09 -6.84
CA ARG A 256 1.88 -24.06 -7.59
C ARG A 256 0.99 -23.22 -6.67
N ILE A 257 1.22 -21.92 -6.66
CA ILE A 257 0.45 -20.95 -5.89
C ILE A 257 -0.53 -20.22 -6.81
N VAL A 258 -1.81 -20.17 -6.44
CA VAL A 258 -2.79 -19.29 -7.06
C VAL A 258 -3.17 -18.20 -6.06
N THR A 259 -2.92 -16.93 -6.40
CA THR A 259 -3.36 -15.79 -5.59
C THR A 259 -4.62 -15.16 -6.16
N ILE A 260 -5.55 -14.76 -5.29
CA ILE A 260 -6.82 -14.15 -5.67
C ILE A 260 -7.05 -12.95 -4.75
N GLU A 261 -7.15 -11.75 -5.32
CA GLU A 261 -7.24 -10.51 -4.55
C GLU A 261 -8.27 -9.56 -5.17
N ASP A 262 -8.89 -8.70 -4.36
CA ASP A 262 -9.71 -7.57 -4.90
C ASP A 262 -8.84 -6.64 -5.75
N MET A 263 -7.66 -6.31 -5.24
CA MET A 263 -6.60 -5.57 -5.93
C MET A 263 -5.28 -6.27 -5.61
N ALA A 264 -4.47 -6.63 -6.60
CA ALA A 264 -3.29 -7.47 -6.36
C ALA A 264 -2.24 -6.77 -5.48
N GLU A 265 -2.13 -7.13 -4.21
CA GLU A 265 -1.17 -6.60 -3.25
C GLU A 265 0.03 -7.54 -3.04
N LEU A 266 -0.16 -8.84 -3.31
CA LEU A 266 0.85 -9.84 -3.02
C LEU A 266 2.00 -9.83 -4.02
N ARG A 267 3.20 -10.05 -3.48
CA ARG A 267 4.47 -10.15 -4.21
C ARG A 267 5.25 -11.30 -3.60
N ILE A 268 4.92 -12.49 -4.08
CA ILE A 268 5.54 -13.73 -3.63
C ILE A 268 6.66 -14.05 -4.63
N PRO A 269 7.94 -13.96 -4.23
CA PRO A 269 9.07 -14.27 -5.09
C PRO A 269 9.18 -15.79 -5.27
N HIS A 270 8.28 -16.36 -6.06
CA HIS A 270 8.14 -17.81 -6.22
C HIS A 270 7.95 -18.16 -7.71
N PRO A 271 8.60 -19.22 -8.24
CA PRO A 271 8.63 -19.52 -9.68
C PRO A 271 7.25 -19.88 -10.26
N HIS A 272 6.38 -20.48 -9.45
CA HIS A 272 5.07 -20.97 -9.88
C HIS A 272 3.89 -20.22 -9.25
N VAL A 273 3.81 -18.90 -9.46
CA VAL A 273 2.67 -18.07 -9.01
C VAL A 273 1.76 -17.71 -10.18
N ALA A 274 0.47 -17.98 -10.03
CA ALA A 274 -0.59 -17.49 -10.92
C ALA A 274 -1.47 -16.48 -10.15
N ALA A 275 -1.28 -15.19 -10.43
CA ALA A 275 -2.02 -14.13 -9.77
C ALA A 275 -3.29 -13.76 -10.54
N MET A 276 -4.41 -13.67 -9.82
CA MET A 276 -5.70 -13.22 -10.34
C MET A 276 -6.25 -12.08 -9.49
N GLU A 277 -6.85 -11.10 -10.15
CA GLU A 277 -7.45 -9.92 -9.52
C GLU A 277 -8.94 -9.87 -9.87
N ALA A 278 -9.77 -9.56 -8.88
CA ALA A 278 -11.18 -9.27 -9.10
C ALA A 278 -11.33 -8.03 -9.98
N ARG A 279 -12.47 -7.90 -10.65
CA ARG A 279 -12.78 -6.75 -11.48
C ARG A 279 -14.17 -6.24 -11.14
N PRO A 280 -14.32 -4.99 -10.66
CA PRO A 280 -15.65 -4.42 -10.48
C PRO A 280 -16.34 -4.26 -11.84
N PRO A 281 -17.68 -4.09 -11.87
CA PRO A 281 -18.37 -3.79 -13.11
C PRO A 281 -17.88 -2.48 -13.73
N ASN A 282 -18.02 -2.36 -15.05
CA ASN A 282 -17.80 -1.10 -15.75
C ASN A 282 -18.94 -0.09 -15.43
N VAL A 283 -18.85 1.13 -15.99
CA VAL A 283 -19.87 2.18 -15.80
C VAL A 283 -21.29 1.78 -16.25
N GLU A 284 -21.41 0.75 -17.10
CA GLU A 284 -22.70 0.19 -17.55
C GLU A 284 -23.20 -0.96 -16.66
N GLY A 285 -22.52 -1.24 -15.54
CA GLY A 285 -22.86 -2.34 -14.63
C GLY A 285 -22.48 -3.73 -15.14
N LYS A 286 -21.61 -3.85 -16.16
CA LYS A 286 -21.26 -5.12 -16.82
C LYS A 286 -19.81 -5.53 -16.58
N GLY A 287 -19.56 -6.83 -16.76
CA GLY A 287 -18.20 -7.38 -16.78
C GLY A 287 -17.55 -7.53 -15.41
N GLU A 288 -18.34 -7.54 -14.35
CA GLU A 288 -17.86 -7.87 -13.00
C GLU A 288 -17.26 -9.29 -12.96
N ILE A 289 -16.13 -9.42 -12.28
CA ILE A 289 -15.48 -10.68 -11.93
C ILE A 289 -15.21 -10.64 -10.43
N THR A 290 -16.00 -11.39 -9.68
CA THR A 290 -15.92 -11.48 -8.21
C THR A 290 -14.82 -12.42 -7.75
N ILE A 291 -14.33 -12.23 -6.50
CA ILE A 291 -13.41 -13.19 -5.86
C ILE A 291 -13.98 -14.60 -5.90
N ARG A 292 -15.27 -14.77 -5.62
CA ARG A 292 -15.94 -16.09 -5.65
C ARG A 292 -15.82 -16.78 -7.01
N GLN A 293 -15.99 -16.05 -8.11
CA GLN A 293 -15.81 -16.60 -9.46
C GLN A 293 -14.35 -17.01 -9.71
N LEU A 294 -13.39 -16.22 -9.23
CA LEU A 294 -11.97 -16.53 -9.34
C LEU A 294 -11.58 -17.76 -8.51
N VAL A 295 -12.13 -17.91 -7.29
CA VAL A 295 -11.90 -19.11 -6.44
C VAL A 295 -12.39 -20.36 -7.16
N ARG A 296 -13.61 -20.34 -7.72
CA ARG A 296 -14.15 -21.47 -8.50
C ARG A 296 -13.32 -21.78 -9.74
N ASN A 297 -12.79 -20.75 -10.40
CA ASN A 297 -11.91 -20.95 -11.54
C ASN A 297 -10.56 -21.54 -11.12
N ALA A 298 -9.99 -21.08 -10.01
CA ALA A 298 -8.72 -21.54 -9.46
C ALA A 298 -8.69 -23.05 -9.19
N LEU A 299 -9.81 -23.64 -8.75
CA LEU A 299 -9.94 -25.08 -8.55
C LEU A 299 -9.64 -25.92 -9.81
N ARG A 300 -9.73 -25.32 -11.01
CA ARG A 300 -9.40 -25.99 -12.29
C ARG A 300 -7.96 -25.75 -12.74
N MET A 301 -7.22 -24.92 -12.01
CA MET A 301 -5.85 -24.53 -12.34
C MET A 301 -4.79 -25.42 -11.69
N ARG A 302 -5.21 -26.52 -11.05
CA ARG A 302 -4.39 -27.44 -10.26
C ARG A 302 -3.45 -26.68 -9.28
N PRO A 303 -3.98 -25.83 -8.38
CA PRO A 303 -3.16 -25.22 -7.35
C PRO A 303 -2.69 -26.27 -6.35
N ASP A 304 -1.45 -26.16 -5.87
CA ASP A 304 -1.04 -26.80 -4.62
C ASP A 304 -1.43 -25.92 -3.43
N ARG A 305 -1.41 -24.59 -3.62
CA ARG A 305 -1.79 -23.58 -2.62
C ARG A 305 -2.77 -22.59 -3.21
N MET A 306 -3.82 -22.27 -2.47
CA MET A 306 -4.65 -21.11 -2.76
C MET A 306 -4.43 -20.03 -1.71
N ILE A 307 -4.23 -18.81 -2.19
CA ILE A 307 -4.06 -17.64 -1.34
C ILE A 307 -5.14 -16.64 -1.72
N ILE A 308 -6.06 -16.38 -0.79
CA ILE A 308 -7.09 -15.37 -0.97
C ILE A 308 -6.67 -14.16 -0.15
N GLY A 309 -6.40 -13.04 -0.82
CA GLY A 309 -5.84 -11.84 -0.18
C GLY A 309 -6.68 -11.39 1.00
N GLU A 310 -8.00 -11.40 0.86
CA GLU A 310 -8.94 -11.14 1.94
C GLU A 310 -10.30 -11.76 1.64
N VAL A 311 -10.95 -12.33 2.65
CA VAL A 311 -12.32 -12.85 2.57
C VAL A 311 -13.28 -11.89 3.27
N ARG A 312 -14.33 -11.51 2.56
CA ARG A 312 -15.33 -10.50 2.93
C ARG A 312 -16.77 -10.97 2.77
N GLY A 313 -17.02 -12.07 2.06
CA GLY A 313 -18.38 -12.52 1.73
C GLY A 313 -18.48 -13.98 1.29
N ALA A 314 -19.39 -14.23 0.35
CA ALA A 314 -19.83 -15.58 -0.04
C ALA A 314 -18.72 -16.49 -0.60
N GLU A 315 -17.59 -15.93 -1.04
CA GLU A 315 -16.40 -16.69 -1.42
C GLU A 315 -15.81 -17.52 -0.27
N ALA A 316 -16.12 -17.18 0.99
CA ALA A 316 -15.70 -17.95 2.17
C ALA A 316 -16.10 -19.43 2.04
N PHE A 317 -17.29 -19.72 1.53
CA PHE A 317 -17.75 -21.10 1.36
C PHE A 317 -16.89 -21.86 0.33
N ASP A 318 -16.67 -21.26 -0.85
CA ASP A 318 -15.87 -21.88 -1.91
C ASP A 318 -14.39 -22.04 -1.47
N MET A 319 -13.85 -21.10 -0.68
CA MET A 319 -12.54 -21.21 -0.03
C MET A 319 -12.48 -22.42 0.91
N LEU A 320 -13.43 -22.53 1.85
CA LEU A 320 -13.44 -23.63 2.82
C LEU A 320 -13.61 -24.98 2.13
N GLN A 321 -14.38 -25.05 1.05
CA GLN A 321 -14.45 -26.25 0.23
C GLN A 321 -13.10 -26.61 -0.37
N ALA A 322 -12.39 -25.64 -0.94
CA ALA A 322 -11.07 -25.88 -1.51
C ALA A 322 -10.05 -26.40 -0.48
N MET A 323 -10.02 -25.76 0.70
CA MET A 323 -9.18 -26.16 1.83
C MET A 323 -9.48 -27.59 2.31
N ASN A 324 -10.75 -27.99 2.31
CA ASN A 324 -11.18 -29.36 2.62
C ASN A 324 -10.90 -30.37 1.49
N THR A 325 -10.74 -29.92 0.24
CA THR A 325 -10.68 -30.78 -0.96
C THR A 325 -9.34 -30.70 -1.66
N GLY A 326 -8.27 -30.99 -0.93
CA GLY A 326 -6.94 -31.23 -1.51
C GLY A 326 -6.12 -29.98 -1.82
N HIS A 327 -6.56 -28.80 -1.41
CA HIS A 327 -5.79 -27.55 -1.49
C HIS A 327 -5.35 -27.11 -0.09
N GLU A 328 -4.74 -28.05 0.63
CA GLU A 328 -4.19 -27.86 1.98
C GLU A 328 -3.04 -26.85 1.98
N GLY A 329 -2.77 -26.25 3.15
CA GLY A 329 -1.75 -25.24 3.27
C GLY A 329 -2.14 -23.88 2.69
N SER A 330 -3.42 -23.65 2.40
CA SER A 330 -3.93 -22.39 1.86
C SER A 330 -3.93 -21.27 2.90
N LEU A 331 -3.81 -20.02 2.45
CA LEU A 331 -3.73 -18.84 3.30
C LEU A 331 -4.85 -17.86 2.97
N THR A 332 -5.35 -17.17 3.99
CA THR A 332 -6.26 -16.04 3.79
C THR A 332 -6.12 -14.98 4.86
N THR A 333 -6.67 -13.79 4.60
CA THR A 333 -6.85 -12.78 5.64
C THR A 333 -8.33 -12.45 5.89
N ILE A 334 -8.64 -12.04 7.12
CA ILE A 334 -9.97 -11.59 7.52
C ILE A 334 -9.89 -10.42 8.49
N HIS A 335 -10.84 -9.49 8.41
CA HIS A 335 -11.01 -8.52 9.49
C HIS A 335 -11.73 -9.15 10.67
N ALA A 336 -11.05 -9.22 11.82
CA ALA A 336 -11.63 -9.64 13.09
C ALA A 336 -10.80 -9.09 14.27
N ASN A 337 -11.44 -9.00 15.43
CA ASN A 337 -10.84 -8.45 16.65
C ASN A 337 -10.17 -9.51 17.53
N SER A 338 -10.51 -10.78 17.32
CA SER A 338 -9.91 -11.94 18.00
C SER A 338 -9.98 -13.19 17.12
N PRO A 339 -9.24 -14.26 17.48
CA PRO A 339 -9.38 -15.56 16.83
C PRO A 339 -10.81 -16.13 16.85
N ASP A 340 -11.54 -16.00 17.96
CA ASP A 340 -12.93 -16.44 18.05
C ASP A 340 -13.86 -15.60 17.15
N ASP A 341 -13.69 -14.27 17.14
CA ASP A 341 -14.45 -13.37 16.24
C ASP A 341 -14.16 -13.69 14.76
N ALA A 342 -12.94 -14.14 14.42
CA ALA A 342 -12.62 -14.58 13.06
C ALA A 342 -13.48 -15.77 12.62
N LEU A 343 -13.75 -16.72 13.52
CA LEU A 343 -14.64 -17.85 13.25
C LEU A 343 -16.08 -17.42 13.09
N ASP A 344 -16.59 -16.60 14.00
CA ASP A 344 -17.97 -16.10 13.94
C ASP A 344 -18.23 -15.34 12.64
N ARG A 345 -17.25 -14.54 12.19
CA ARG A 345 -17.32 -13.82 10.92
C ARG A 345 -17.24 -14.74 9.71
N LEU A 346 -16.37 -15.76 9.72
CA LEU A 346 -16.35 -16.76 8.66
C LEU A 346 -17.67 -17.53 8.59
N GLU A 347 -18.24 -17.91 9.73
CA GLU A 347 -19.56 -18.55 9.82
C GLU A 347 -20.63 -17.65 9.17
N ALA A 348 -20.66 -16.36 9.53
CA ALA A 348 -21.59 -15.39 8.93
C ALA A 348 -21.38 -15.21 7.41
N MET A 349 -20.13 -15.17 6.94
CA MET A 349 -19.81 -15.04 5.51
C MET A 349 -20.25 -16.27 4.70
N VAL A 350 -20.13 -17.47 5.27
CA VAL A 350 -20.66 -18.69 4.65
C VAL A 350 -22.18 -18.64 4.54
N MET A 351 -22.87 -18.09 5.55
CA MET A 351 -24.33 -17.90 5.52
C MET A 351 -24.78 -16.89 4.44
N MET A 352 -23.90 -16.01 3.95
CA MET A 352 -24.19 -15.11 2.82
C MET A 352 -24.12 -15.81 1.46
N SER A 353 -23.62 -17.05 1.40
CA SER A 353 -23.60 -17.83 0.17
C SER A 353 -25.00 -18.36 -0.17
N ASP A 354 -25.23 -18.72 -1.43
CA ASP A 354 -26.51 -19.30 -1.87
C ASP A 354 -26.78 -20.71 -1.31
N VAL A 355 -25.86 -21.26 -0.50
CA VAL A 355 -25.97 -22.60 0.08
C VAL A 355 -26.54 -22.50 1.49
N LEU A 356 -27.76 -22.99 1.67
CA LEU A 356 -28.42 -23.06 2.97
C LEU A 356 -27.91 -24.26 3.76
N LEU A 357 -26.95 -24.03 4.65
CA LEU A 357 -26.42 -25.03 5.58
C LEU A 357 -26.83 -24.69 7.02
N PRO A 358 -27.23 -25.69 7.83
CA PRO A 358 -27.36 -25.50 9.27
C PRO A 358 -26.03 -25.06 9.91
N ALA A 359 -26.10 -24.21 10.94
CA ALA A 359 -24.91 -23.68 11.64
C ALA A 359 -23.91 -24.76 12.08
N HIS A 360 -24.39 -25.88 12.63
CA HIS A 360 -23.53 -26.99 13.06
C HIS A 360 -22.74 -27.64 11.91
N MET A 361 -23.29 -27.63 10.68
CA MET A 361 -22.58 -28.11 9.49
C MET A 361 -21.52 -27.09 9.05
N ILE A 362 -21.83 -25.79 9.05
CA ILE A 362 -20.85 -24.74 8.74
C ILE A 362 -19.65 -24.82 9.69
N ARG A 363 -19.92 -24.96 10.99
CA ARG A 363 -18.90 -25.19 12.01
C ARG A 363 -18.06 -26.42 11.70
N SER A 364 -18.69 -27.55 11.36
CA SER A 364 -17.96 -28.76 10.98
C SER A 364 -17.05 -28.54 9.74
N TYR A 365 -17.49 -27.75 8.76
CA TYR A 365 -16.66 -27.35 7.60
C TYR A 365 -15.48 -26.47 8.01
N LEU A 366 -15.68 -25.49 8.90
CA LEU A 366 -14.62 -24.64 9.44
C LEU A 366 -13.56 -25.47 10.17
N ALA A 367 -13.99 -26.39 11.04
CA ALA A 367 -13.09 -27.26 11.79
C ALA A 367 -12.29 -28.25 10.92
N GLY A 368 -12.79 -28.59 9.73
CA GLY A 368 -12.07 -29.43 8.77
C GLY A 368 -11.11 -28.62 7.88
N ALA A 369 -11.41 -27.35 7.64
CA ALA A 369 -10.67 -26.50 6.72
C ALA A 369 -9.58 -25.65 7.37
N ILE A 370 -9.79 -25.17 8.60
CA ILE A 370 -8.90 -24.18 9.23
C ILE A 370 -8.10 -24.87 10.31
N ASP A 371 -6.78 -24.78 10.23
CA ASP A 371 -5.90 -25.35 11.25
C ASP A 371 -5.46 -24.28 12.25
N ILE A 372 -5.01 -23.13 11.75
CA ILE A 372 -4.39 -22.08 12.56
C ILE A 372 -5.01 -20.72 12.27
N ILE A 373 -5.25 -19.95 13.33
CA ILE A 373 -5.65 -18.55 13.28
C ILE A 373 -4.54 -17.69 13.89
N ILE A 374 -4.08 -16.67 13.15
CA ILE A 374 -3.05 -15.74 13.60
C ILE A 374 -3.67 -14.36 13.78
N GLN A 375 -3.69 -13.85 15.01
CA GLN A 375 -4.21 -12.52 15.30
C GLN A 375 -3.08 -11.48 15.27
N VAL A 376 -3.21 -10.44 14.45
CA VAL A 376 -2.31 -9.29 14.39
C VAL A 376 -3.04 -7.98 14.70
N SER A 377 -2.34 -7.05 15.35
CA SER A 377 -2.89 -5.73 15.67
C SER A 377 -1.86 -4.61 15.53
N ARG A 378 -2.35 -3.41 15.20
CA ARG A 378 -1.58 -2.16 15.33
C ARG A 378 -1.83 -1.63 16.73
N MET A 379 -0.78 -1.61 17.54
CA MET A 379 -0.82 -1.15 18.92
C MET A 379 -0.86 0.39 18.96
N LYS A 380 -1.17 0.96 20.14
CA LYS A 380 -1.27 2.42 20.31
C LYS A 380 0.04 3.17 20.05
N ASP A 381 1.17 2.49 20.17
CA ASP A 381 2.51 2.98 19.85
C ASP A 381 2.81 2.98 18.33
N GLY A 382 1.83 2.61 17.50
CA GLY A 382 1.96 2.49 16.06
C GLY A 382 2.63 1.19 15.59
N ARG A 383 3.23 0.40 16.49
CA ARG A 383 3.87 -0.87 16.15
C ARG A 383 2.84 -1.94 15.85
N ARG A 384 3.17 -2.83 14.92
CA ARG A 384 2.34 -3.98 14.59
C ARG A 384 2.87 -5.19 15.36
N ARG A 385 2.01 -5.91 16.07
CA ARG A 385 2.37 -7.09 16.87
C ARG A 385 1.45 -8.27 16.61
N MET A 386 2.00 -9.47 16.67
CA MET A 386 1.26 -10.72 16.61
C MET A 386 0.69 -11.05 17.99
N LEU A 387 -0.60 -10.82 18.18
CA LEU A 387 -1.24 -10.99 19.48
C LEU A 387 -1.46 -12.45 19.86
N ALA A 388 -1.71 -13.32 18.88
CA ALA A 388 -1.91 -14.73 19.13
C ALA A 388 -1.57 -15.58 17.90
N ILE A 389 -1.10 -16.80 18.15
CA ILE A 389 -1.13 -17.92 17.20
C ILE A 389 -1.97 -18.99 17.86
N SER A 390 -3.09 -19.36 17.25
CA SER A 390 -4.11 -20.20 17.87
C SER A 390 -4.45 -21.38 16.96
N GLU A 391 -4.63 -22.56 17.55
CA GLU A 391 -5.07 -23.76 16.84
C GLU A 391 -6.58 -23.93 16.97
N LEU A 392 -7.24 -24.25 15.86
CA LEU A 392 -8.64 -24.63 15.84
C LEU A 392 -8.76 -26.13 16.14
N ILE A 393 -9.51 -26.47 17.19
CA ILE A 393 -9.63 -27.85 17.65
C ILE A 393 -11.10 -28.26 17.64
N ARG A 394 -11.36 -29.42 17.04
CA ARG A 394 -12.62 -30.13 17.22
C ARG A 394 -12.56 -31.02 18.46
N GLN A 395 -13.53 -30.85 19.35
CA GLN A 395 -13.75 -31.65 20.54
C GLN A 395 -14.52 -32.95 20.21
N GLU A 396 -14.49 -33.92 21.13
CA GLU A 396 -15.18 -35.21 20.95
C GLU A 396 -16.71 -35.05 20.86
N ASP A 397 -17.26 -34.05 21.56
CA ASP A 397 -18.69 -33.69 21.50
C ASP A 397 -19.09 -32.95 20.21
N GLY A 398 -18.14 -32.73 19.30
CA GLY A 398 -18.32 -32.02 18.05
C GLY A 398 -18.25 -30.50 18.15
N THR A 399 -18.05 -29.93 19.34
CA THR A 399 -17.82 -28.50 19.50
C THR A 399 -16.44 -28.10 19.00
N ILE A 400 -16.28 -26.80 18.72
CA ILE A 400 -15.04 -26.23 18.22
C ILE A 400 -14.49 -25.30 19.29
N GLN A 401 -13.18 -25.37 19.50
CA GLN A 401 -12.48 -24.53 20.44
C GLN A 401 -11.22 -23.98 19.80
N VAL A 402 -10.97 -22.68 20.00
CA VAL A 402 -9.71 -22.05 19.67
C VAL A 402 -8.78 -22.14 20.89
N LYS A 403 -7.56 -22.65 20.70
CA LYS A 403 -6.55 -22.68 21.77
C LYS A 403 -5.28 -21.95 21.33
N ASP A 404 -4.91 -20.95 22.11
CA ASP A 404 -3.69 -20.20 21.86
C ASP A 404 -2.45 -21.04 22.14
N ILE A 405 -1.53 -21.04 21.20
CA ILE A 405 -0.18 -21.63 21.30
C ILE A 405 0.78 -20.56 21.81
N PHE A 406 0.71 -19.38 21.20
CA PHE A 406 1.45 -18.18 21.58
C PHE A 406 0.49 -17.02 21.81
N ARG A 407 0.83 -16.13 22.74
CA ARG A 407 0.11 -14.89 23.02
C ARG A 407 1.07 -13.75 23.33
N PHE A 408 0.67 -12.54 22.95
CA PHE A 408 1.28 -11.32 23.49
C PHE A 408 0.52 -10.89 24.75
N VAL A 409 1.23 -10.74 25.87
CA VAL A 409 0.66 -10.24 27.13
C VAL A 409 1.16 -8.83 27.36
N GLN A 410 0.25 -7.87 27.21
CA GLN A 410 0.54 -6.48 27.55
C GLN A 410 0.64 -6.30 29.07
N THR A 411 1.78 -5.78 29.53
CA THR A 411 2.06 -5.53 30.96
C THR A 411 1.92 -4.06 31.33
N GLY A 412 1.94 -3.15 30.36
CA GLY A 412 1.80 -1.72 30.60
C GLY A 412 1.73 -0.86 29.34
N ILE A 413 1.64 0.45 29.56
CA ILE A 413 1.82 1.51 28.54
C ILE A 413 2.70 2.55 29.21
N THR A 414 3.82 2.92 28.60
CA THR A 414 4.68 4.02 29.07
C THR A 414 4.56 5.23 28.15
N ASP A 415 4.72 6.43 28.70
CA ASP A 415 4.62 7.68 27.95
C ASP A 415 5.76 7.86 26.92
N GLU A 416 6.91 7.20 27.14
CA GLU A 416 8.12 7.35 26.30
C GLU A 416 8.42 6.14 25.37
N GLU A 417 8.10 4.90 25.76
CA GLU A 417 8.50 3.68 25.00
C GLU A 417 7.34 2.96 24.29
N GLY A 418 6.09 3.37 24.54
CA GLY A 418 4.91 2.76 23.93
C GLY A 418 4.34 1.57 24.70
N VAL A 419 3.79 0.58 23.99
CA VAL A 419 3.13 -0.56 24.65
C VAL A 419 4.18 -1.55 25.16
N GLN A 420 4.17 -1.86 26.45
CA GLN A 420 5.05 -2.87 27.05
C GLN A 420 4.35 -4.21 27.20
N GLY A 421 5.08 -5.30 26.97
CA GLY A 421 4.56 -6.65 27.10
C GLY A 421 5.47 -7.69 26.46
N ASP A 422 5.17 -8.95 26.74
CA ASP A 422 6.00 -10.09 26.36
C ASP A 422 5.20 -11.09 25.54
N PHE A 423 5.87 -11.73 24.59
CA PHE A 423 5.32 -12.92 23.93
C PHE A 423 5.52 -14.11 24.87
N ILE A 424 4.46 -14.88 25.08
CA ILE A 424 4.49 -16.09 25.89
C ILE A 424 3.97 -17.27 25.08
N ARG A 425 4.57 -18.44 25.32
CA ARG A 425 3.99 -19.73 24.94
C ARG A 425 3.00 -20.15 26.03
N THR A 426 1.81 -20.59 25.64
CA THR A 426 0.83 -21.11 26.59
C THR A 426 1.19 -22.52 27.05
N GLU A 427 0.45 -23.09 28.01
CA GLU A 427 0.64 -24.50 28.39
C GLU A 427 0.11 -25.49 27.36
N TYR A 428 -0.63 -25.02 26.36
CA TYR A 428 -1.21 -25.89 25.34
C TYR A 428 -0.13 -26.52 24.46
N VAL A 429 -0.27 -27.83 24.21
CA VAL A 429 0.57 -28.58 23.27
C VAL A 429 -0.22 -28.75 21.97
N PRO A 430 0.21 -28.13 20.87
CA PRO A 430 -0.56 -28.14 19.63
C PRO A 430 -0.72 -29.54 19.04
N LYS A 431 -1.91 -29.87 18.52
CA LYS A 431 -2.14 -31.16 17.84
C LYS A 431 -1.46 -31.19 16.47
N CYS A 432 -1.31 -30.03 15.83
CA CYS A 432 -0.67 -29.87 14.53
C CYS A 432 0.79 -30.36 14.49
N LEU A 433 1.49 -30.44 15.63
CA LEU A 433 2.86 -30.96 15.74
C LEU A 433 3.03 -32.35 15.11
N ASN A 434 2.04 -33.23 15.24
CA ASN A 434 2.10 -34.57 14.64
C ASN A 434 2.15 -34.50 13.12
N ARG A 435 1.35 -33.61 12.53
CA ARG A 435 1.32 -33.36 11.09
C ARG A 435 2.62 -32.69 10.65
N LEU A 436 3.11 -31.67 11.37
CA LEU A 436 4.39 -31.03 11.05
C LEU A 436 5.53 -32.06 10.98
N LYS A 437 5.62 -32.94 11.98
CA LYS A 437 6.61 -34.01 12.00
C LYS A 437 6.48 -34.98 10.82
N ALA A 438 5.26 -35.32 10.40
CA ALA A 438 5.02 -36.16 9.23
C ALA A 438 5.49 -35.50 7.92
N TYR A 439 5.50 -34.17 7.87
CA TYR A 439 6.05 -33.37 6.78
C TYR A 439 7.55 -33.07 6.91
N GLY A 440 8.23 -33.63 7.91
CA GLY A 440 9.67 -33.45 8.15
C GLY A 440 10.03 -32.21 8.97
N GLU A 441 9.04 -31.49 9.51
CA GLU A 441 9.24 -30.30 10.33
C GLU A 441 9.15 -30.67 11.83
N ASP A 442 10.30 -30.92 12.48
CA ASP A 442 10.35 -31.19 13.93
C ASP A 442 10.63 -29.90 14.73
N VAL A 443 9.55 -29.27 15.17
CA VAL A 443 9.56 -28.07 16.02
C VAL A 443 9.24 -28.37 17.49
N THR A 444 9.33 -29.63 17.91
CA THR A 444 9.01 -30.04 19.29
C THR A 444 9.92 -29.38 20.32
N SER A 445 11.17 -29.09 19.94
CA SER A 445 12.13 -28.36 20.77
C SER A 445 11.65 -26.95 21.12
N LEU A 446 10.96 -26.27 20.20
CA LEU A 446 10.38 -24.93 20.41
C LEU A 446 9.26 -24.93 21.45
N MET A 447 8.69 -26.10 21.75
CA MET A 447 7.56 -26.27 22.66
C MET A 447 7.97 -26.72 24.07
N ARG A 448 9.27 -26.85 24.37
CA ARG A 448 9.76 -27.27 25.69
C ARG A 448 9.67 -26.14 26.72
N ARG A 449 9.26 -26.45 27.96
CA ARG A 449 9.26 -25.50 29.09
C ARG A 449 10.69 -24.98 29.34
N GLY A 450 10.87 -23.65 29.30
CA GLY A 450 12.14 -23.00 29.65
C GLY A 450 12.68 -22.03 28.60
N ASN A 451 12.24 -22.11 27.34
CA ASN A 451 12.52 -21.07 26.37
C ASN A 451 11.55 -19.91 26.62
N GLN A 452 12.03 -18.84 27.27
CA GLN A 452 11.38 -17.54 27.12
C GLN A 452 11.34 -17.23 25.62
N CYS A 453 10.17 -16.81 25.12
CA CYS A 453 9.95 -16.57 23.70
C CYS A 453 10.80 -15.42 23.18
#